data_AF-A0A4Q3C3E3-F1
#
_entry.id   AF-A0A4Q3C3E3-F1
#
_cell.length_a   1.000
_cell.length_b   1.000
_cell.length_c   1.000
_cell.angle_alpha   90.00
_cell.angle_beta   90.00
_cell.angle_gamma   90.00
#
_symmetry.space_group_name_H-M   'P 1'
#
loop_
_entity.id
_entity.type
_entity.pdbx_description
1 polymer ?
#
loop_
_entity_poly.entity_id
_entity_poly.type
_entity_poly.pdbx_seq_one_letter_code
_entity_poly.pdbx_strand_id
1 'polypeptide(L)'
;LDDWAETSAGALALVLILDQFTRNLFRGTPAAFSGDGRARSIARTAIARGFDQQRPLRERVFLYIPLGHSEDLTDQNEAIRLAATLENERYLAQARSHRDLIARFGRFPHRNAILGRQSTEEERVFLEGSG
;
A
#
# COMPACT_ATOMS: atom_id res chain seq x y z
N LEU A 1 11.68 18.91 0.20
CA LEU A 1 11.82 17.45 0.32
C LEU A 1 11.55 16.72 -1.00
N ASP A 2 10.99 17.38 -2.02
CA ASP A 2 10.70 16.73 -3.29
C ASP A 2 11.98 16.26 -4.02
N ASP A 3 13.09 16.98 -3.84
CA ASP A 3 14.41 16.62 -4.38
C ASP A 3 14.89 15.23 -3.92
N TRP A 4 14.40 14.70 -2.80
CA TRP A 4 14.75 13.35 -2.35
C TRP A 4 14.20 12.28 -3.28
N ALA A 5 13.08 12.53 -3.97
CA ALA A 5 12.49 11.60 -4.93
C ALA A 5 13.38 11.39 -6.17
N GLU A 6 14.40 12.24 -6.37
CA GLU A 6 15.33 12.16 -7.50
C GLU A 6 16.40 11.07 -7.34
N THR A 7 16.48 10.40 -6.19
CA THR A 7 17.41 9.29 -5.96
C THR A 7 16.68 8.05 -5.45
N SER A 8 17.25 6.87 -5.72
CA SER A 8 16.69 5.61 -5.24
C SER A 8 16.63 5.52 -3.70
N ALA A 9 17.62 6.07 -2.99
CA ALA A 9 17.63 6.12 -1.53
C ALA A 9 16.60 7.12 -0.97
N GLY A 10 16.52 8.32 -1.54
CA GLY A 10 15.61 9.35 -1.07
C GLY A 10 14.14 9.03 -1.36
N ALA A 11 13.84 8.41 -2.51
CA ALA A 11 12.49 7.92 -2.82
C ALA A 11 12.03 6.86 -1.81
N LEU A 12 12.90 5.89 -1.47
CA LEU A 12 12.61 4.91 -0.43
C LEU A 12 12.39 5.57 0.93
N ALA A 13 13.24 6.53 1.33
CA ALA A 13 13.10 7.24 2.60
C ALA A 13 11.77 7.99 2.68
N LEU A 14 11.37 8.70 1.61
CA LEU A 14 10.08 9.38 1.54
C LEU A 14 8.90 8.40 1.67
N VAL A 15 8.96 7.26 0.98
CA VAL A 15 7.91 6.23 1.08
C VAL A 15 7.81 5.68 2.50
N LEU A 16 8.93 5.38 3.17
CA LEU A 16 8.93 4.92 4.55
C LEU A 16 8.29 5.96 5.50
N ILE A 17 8.63 7.23 5.34
CA ILE A 17 8.07 8.31 6.17
C ILE A 17 6.55 8.46 5.93
N LEU A 18 6.14 8.45 4.67
CA LEU A 18 4.75 8.75 4.30
C LEU A 18 3.80 7.56 4.52
N ASP A 19 4.28 6.33 4.37
CA ASP A 19 3.45 5.13 4.48
C ASP A 19 3.70 4.35 5.78
N GLN A 20 4.94 4.01 6.11
CA GLN A 20 5.22 3.16 7.27
C GLN A 20 5.19 3.94 8.60
N PHE A 21 5.74 5.14 8.63
CA PHE A 21 5.80 5.95 9.85
C PHE A 21 4.42 6.49 10.23
N THR A 22 3.64 7.02 9.27
CA THR A 22 2.28 7.51 9.52
C THR A 22 1.39 6.43 10.12
N ARG A 23 1.43 5.19 9.59
CA ARG A 23 0.68 4.04 10.11
C ARG A 23 1.05 3.64 11.53
N ASN A 24 2.31 3.82 11.93
CA ASN A 24 2.78 3.49 13.26
C ASN A 24 2.52 4.62 14.27
N LEU A 25 2.82 5.87 13.91
CA LEU A 25 2.66 7.03 14.78
C LEU A 25 1.19 7.35 15.05
N PHE A 26 0.33 7.19 14.04
CA PHE A 26 -1.07 7.57 14.10
C PHE A 26 -2.01 6.37 14.09
N ARG A 27 -1.52 5.21 14.57
CA ARG A 27 -2.25 3.94 14.56
C ARG A 27 -3.67 4.10 15.12
N GLY A 28 -4.65 3.58 14.40
CA GLY A 28 -6.06 3.63 14.80
C GLY A 28 -6.76 4.97 14.54
N THR A 29 -6.10 5.90 13.84
CA THR A 29 -6.69 7.21 13.50
C THR A 29 -6.67 7.44 11.98
N PRO A 30 -7.50 8.37 11.45
CA PRO A 30 -7.47 8.71 10.03
C PRO A 30 -6.09 9.18 9.53
N ALA A 31 -5.31 9.81 10.42
CA ALA A 31 -3.97 10.32 10.09
C ALA A 31 -2.98 9.22 9.70
N ALA A 32 -3.25 7.95 10.05
CA ALA A 32 -2.48 6.80 9.58
C ALA A 32 -2.45 6.64 8.05
N PHE A 33 -3.43 7.21 7.34
CA PHE A 33 -3.56 7.12 5.88
C PHE A 33 -3.23 8.44 5.16
N SER A 34 -2.81 9.47 5.91
CA SER A 34 -2.61 10.82 5.38
C SER A 34 -1.52 10.91 4.30
N GLY A 35 -0.56 9.98 4.32
CA GLY A 35 0.53 9.93 3.35
C GLY A 35 0.29 9.01 2.16
N ASP A 36 -0.77 8.21 2.14
CA ASP A 36 -0.98 7.12 1.17
C ASP A 36 -0.90 7.61 -0.29
N GLY A 37 -1.60 8.71 -0.61
CA GLY A 37 -1.62 9.27 -1.96
C GLY A 37 -0.24 9.70 -2.46
N ARG A 38 0.53 10.38 -1.60
CA ARG A 38 1.88 10.85 -1.95
C ARG A 38 2.89 9.71 -1.97
N ALA A 39 2.83 8.78 -1.02
CA ALA A 39 3.68 7.59 -1.00
C ALA A 39 3.49 6.77 -2.28
N ARG A 40 2.24 6.56 -2.71
CA ARG A 40 1.91 5.87 -3.97
C ARG A 40 2.49 6.57 -5.19
N SER A 41 2.36 7.90 -5.27
CA SER A 41 2.90 8.66 -6.42
C SER A 41 4.43 8.55 -6.51
N ILE A 42 5.12 8.66 -5.38
CA ILE A 42 6.58 8.50 -5.31
C ILE A 42 6.99 7.07 -5.65
N ALA A 43 6.30 6.07 -5.10
CA ALA A 43 6.53 4.65 -5.40
C ALA A 43 6.42 4.37 -6.91
N ARG A 44 5.32 4.79 -7.56
CA ARG A 44 5.14 4.61 -9.01
C ARG A 44 6.27 5.25 -9.81
N THR A 45 6.69 6.46 -9.44
CA THR A 45 7.79 7.17 -10.10
C THR A 45 9.12 6.45 -9.90
N ALA A 46 9.41 5.98 -8.68
CA ALA A 46 10.62 5.23 -8.36
C ALA A 46 10.70 3.91 -9.15
N ILE A 47 9.59 3.17 -9.24
CA ILE A 47 9.49 1.93 -10.03
C ILE A 47 9.69 2.22 -11.51
N ALA A 48 9.05 3.26 -12.05
CA ALA A 48 9.21 3.66 -13.46
C ALA A 48 10.66 4.06 -13.81
N ARG A 49 11.40 4.61 -12.85
CA ARG A 49 12.82 4.96 -12.98
C ARG A 49 13.77 3.78 -12.68
N GLY A 50 13.25 2.60 -12.36
CA GLY A 50 14.04 1.42 -12.00
C GLY A 50 14.80 1.55 -10.67
N PHE A 51 14.40 2.48 -9.81
CA PHE A 51 15.06 2.72 -8.52
C PHE A 51 14.87 1.58 -7.54
N ASP A 52 13.77 0.84 -7.65
CA ASP A 52 13.46 -0.36 -6.88
C ASP A 52 14.44 -1.51 -7.18
N GLN A 53 14.90 -1.62 -8.43
CA GLN A 53 15.87 -2.63 -8.86
C GLN A 53 17.29 -2.38 -8.35
N GLN A 54 17.61 -1.13 -7.99
CA GLN A 54 18.89 -0.76 -7.38
C GLN A 54 18.97 -1.10 -5.88
N ARG A 55 17.91 -1.68 -5.31
CA ARG A 55 17.78 -2.01 -3.89
C ARG A 55 17.69 -3.51 -3.68
N PRO A 56 18.17 -4.02 -2.52
CA PRO A 56 17.95 -5.41 -2.13
C PRO A 56 16.44 -5.68 -1.94
N LEU A 57 16.01 -6.93 -2.11
CA LEU A 57 14.60 -7.33 -2.05
C LEU A 57 13.88 -6.86 -0.78
N ARG A 58 14.57 -6.90 0.37
CA ARG A 58 14.05 -6.43 1.67
C ARG A 58 13.70 -4.94 1.72
N GLU A 59 14.32 -4.12 0.89
CA GLU A 59 14.04 -2.68 0.79
C GLU A 59 13.04 -2.40 -0.31
N ARG A 60 13.16 -3.14 -1.42
CA ARG A 60 12.28 -3.07 -2.58
C ARG A 60 10.81 -3.24 -2.23
N VAL A 61 10.50 -4.14 -1.29
CA VAL A 61 9.13 -4.36 -0.81
C VAL A 61 8.46 -3.06 -0.33
N PHE A 62 9.19 -2.14 0.28
CA PHE A 62 8.62 -0.88 0.78
C PHE A 62 8.22 0.06 -0.35
N LEU A 63 8.84 -0.03 -1.53
CA LEU A 63 8.39 0.71 -2.70
C LEU A 63 7.14 0.09 -3.34
N TYR A 64 6.81 -1.17 -3.03
CA TYR A 64 5.65 -1.87 -3.61
C TYR A 64 4.41 -1.78 -2.71
N ILE A 65 4.61 -1.79 -1.40
CA ILE A 65 3.55 -1.72 -0.39
C ILE A 65 2.53 -0.57 -0.63
N PRO A 66 2.92 0.67 -1.01
CA PRO A 66 1.97 1.75 -1.27
C PRO A 66 0.93 1.43 -2.36
N LEU A 67 1.27 0.60 -3.35
CA LEU A 67 0.30 0.14 -4.36
C LEU A 67 -0.72 -0.79 -3.72
N GLY A 68 -0.26 -1.73 -2.90
CA GLY A 68 -1.12 -2.64 -2.13
C GLY A 68 -2.01 -1.94 -1.10
N HIS A 69 -1.69 -0.71 -0.71
CA HIS A 69 -2.51 0.11 0.19
C HIS A 69 -3.56 0.97 -0.52
N SER A 70 -3.51 1.04 -1.85
CA SER A 70 -4.44 1.81 -2.68
C SER A 70 -5.79 1.12 -2.80
N GLU A 71 -6.88 1.89 -2.81
CA GLU A 71 -8.23 1.42 -3.14
C GLU A 71 -8.48 1.56 -4.65
N ASP A 72 -7.55 1.08 -5.47
CA ASP A 72 -7.59 1.10 -6.94
C ASP A 72 -7.18 -0.27 -7.50
N LEU A 73 -8.01 -0.85 -8.37
CA LEU A 73 -7.78 -2.21 -8.85
C LEU A 73 -6.53 -2.32 -9.75
N THR A 74 -6.17 -1.27 -10.47
CA THR A 74 -4.95 -1.25 -11.30
C THR A 74 -3.70 -1.27 -10.43
N ASP A 75 -3.67 -0.47 -9.36
CA ASP A 75 -2.61 -0.54 -8.34
C ASP A 75 -2.48 -1.94 -7.74
N GLN A 76 -3.60 -2.58 -7.42
CA GLN A 76 -3.61 -3.91 -6.80
C GLN A 76 -3.05 -5.01 -7.72
N ASN A 77 -3.41 -4.97 -9.01
CA ASN A 77 -2.86 -5.91 -9.99
C ASN A 77 -1.35 -5.71 -10.16
N GLU A 78 -0.88 -4.46 -10.16
CA GLU A 78 0.54 -4.14 -10.23
C GLU A 78 1.28 -4.57 -8.96
N ALA A 79 0.67 -4.42 -7.78
CA ALA A 79 1.21 -4.91 -6.52
C ALA A 79 1.44 -6.43 -6.54
N ILE A 80 0.50 -7.21 -7.10
CA ILE A 80 0.70 -8.66 -7.29
C ILE A 80 1.89 -8.95 -8.20
N ARG A 81 1.95 -8.28 -9.37
CA ARG A 81 3.02 -8.46 -10.35
C ARG A 81 4.39 -8.20 -9.72
N LEU A 82 4.51 -7.13 -8.95
CA LEU A 82 5.74 -6.74 -8.26
C LEU A 82 6.07 -7.67 -7.08
N ALA A 83 5.08 -8.07 -6.28
CA ALA A 83 5.28 -8.99 -5.16
C ALA A 83 5.81 -10.37 -5.61
N ALA A 84 5.42 -10.84 -6.80
CA ALA A 84 5.93 -12.07 -7.38
C ALA A 84 7.46 -12.04 -7.63
N THR A 85 8.07 -10.85 -7.67
CA THR A 85 9.53 -10.67 -7.86
C THR A 85 10.32 -10.65 -6.55
N LEU A 86 9.66 -10.70 -5.39
CA LEU A 86 10.29 -10.57 -4.07
C LEU A 86 10.78 -11.89 -3.48
N GLU A 87 10.58 -13.02 -4.18
CA GLU A 87 10.92 -14.38 -3.70
C GLU A 87 10.37 -14.66 -2.29
N ASN A 88 9.19 -14.12 -1.99
CA ASN A 88 8.61 -14.16 -0.66
C ASN A 88 7.09 -14.37 -0.77
N GLU A 89 6.69 -15.62 -0.51
CA GLU A 89 5.29 -16.04 -0.66
C GLU A 89 4.36 -15.28 0.28
N ARG A 90 4.84 -14.83 1.46
CA ARG A 90 4.03 -14.05 2.38
C ARG A 90 3.60 -12.72 1.78
N TYR A 91 4.51 -12.02 1.09
CA TYR A 91 4.16 -10.75 0.42
C TYR A 91 3.25 -10.96 -0.78
N LEU A 92 3.47 -12.03 -1.56
CA LEU A 92 2.59 -12.37 -2.68
C LEU A 92 1.18 -12.72 -2.21
N ALA A 93 1.04 -13.53 -1.17
CA ALA A 93 -0.24 -13.89 -0.56
C ALA A 93 -0.97 -12.65 -0.03
N GLN A 94 -0.25 -11.74 0.63
CA GLN A 94 -0.82 -10.48 1.11
C GLN A 94 -1.33 -9.60 -0.05
N ALA A 95 -0.54 -9.45 -1.12
CA ALA A 95 -0.96 -8.68 -2.30
C ALA A 95 -2.21 -9.26 -2.96
N ARG A 96 -2.32 -10.60 -3.04
CA ARG A 96 -3.52 -11.28 -3.52
C ARG A 96 -4.73 -10.99 -2.65
N SER A 97 -4.59 -11.12 -1.33
CA SER A 97 -5.67 -10.82 -0.38
C SER A 97 -6.16 -9.37 -0.50
N HIS A 98 -5.24 -8.40 -0.58
CA HIS A 98 -5.63 -7.00 -0.77
C HIS A 98 -6.38 -6.79 -2.10
N ARG A 99 -5.86 -7.36 -3.20
CA ARG A 99 -6.47 -7.26 -4.52
C ARG A 99 -7.87 -7.86 -4.54
N ASP A 100 -8.10 -8.99 -3.87
CA ASP A 100 -9.42 -9.63 -3.82
C ASP A 100 -10.44 -8.80 -3.03
N LEU A 101 -10.01 -8.12 -1.96
CA LEU A 101 -10.87 -7.15 -1.26
C LEU A 101 -11.24 -5.97 -2.15
N ILE A 102 -10.28 -5.39 -2.87
CA ILE A 102 -10.55 -4.27 -3.77
C ILE A 102 -11.39 -4.71 -4.98
N ALA A 103 -11.17 -5.91 -5.52
CA ALA A 103 -12.00 -6.45 -6.60
C ALA A 103 -13.44 -6.68 -6.14
N ARG A 104 -13.65 -7.09 -4.90
CA ARG A 104 -14.98 -7.36 -4.35
C ARG A 104 -15.72 -6.10 -3.91
N PHE A 105 -15.06 -5.21 -3.15
CA PHE A 105 -15.70 -4.09 -2.48
C PHE A 105 -15.35 -2.72 -3.08
N GLY A 106 -14.36 -2.66 -3.98
CA GLY A 106 -13.81 -1.40 -4.50
C GLY A 106 -12.99 -0.61 -3.48
N ARG A 107 -12.91 -1.05 -2.23
CA ARG A 107 -12.26 -0.38 -1.11
C ARG A 107 -11.91 -1.38 0.00
N PHE A 108 -11.25 -0.93 1.06
CA PHE A 108 -10.96 -1.72 2.24
C PHE A 108 -12.03 -1.52 3.33
N PRO A 109 -12.93 -2.50 3.57
CA PRO A 109 -14.03 -2.31 4.53
C PRO A 109 -13.56 -2.05 5.96
N HIS A 110 -12.42 -2.62 6.35
CA HIS A 110 -11.81 -2.42 7.68
C HIS A 110 -11.37 -0.96 7.93
N ARG A 111 -11.26 -0.13 6.89
CA ARG A 111 -10.98 1.31 7.03
C ARG A 111 -12.26 2.14 7.21
N ASN A 112 -13.45 1.57 7.02
CA ASN A 112 -14.70 2.34 6.98
C ASN A 112 -14.92 3.14 8.26
N ALA A 113 -14.85 2.51 9.43
CA ALA A 113 -15.03 3.20 10.71
C ALA A 113 -13.99 4.32 10.93
N ILE A 114 -12.71 4.04 10.66
CA ILE A 114 -11.62 5.01 10.84
C ILE A 114 -11.76 6.19 9.87
N LEU A 115 -12.24 5.96 8.66
CA LEU A 115 -12.44 6.99 7.63
C LEU A 115 -13.83 7.63 7.66
N GLY A 116 -14.68 7.31 8.65
CA GLY A 116 -16.05 7.85 8.76
C GLY A 116 -16.98 7.43 7.61
N ARG A 117 -16.72 6.29 6.96
CA ARG A 117 -17.55 5.75 5.88
C ARG A 117 -18.61 4.82 6.45
N GLN A 118 -19.82 4.89 5.91
CA GLN A 118 -20.85 3.90 6.18
C GLN A 118 -20.53 2.60 5.43
N SER A 119 -20.54 1.47 6.13
CA SER A 119 -20.41 0.14 5.52
C SER A 119 -21.72 -0.27 4.84
N THR A 120 -21.60 -0.94 3.70
CA THR A 120 -22.73 -1.67 3.10
C THR A 120 -23.08 -2.90 3.94
N GLU A 121 -24.24 -3.51 3.68
CA GLU A 121 -24.62 -4.75 4.36
C GLU A 121 -23.62 -5.88 4.07
N GLU A 122 -23.16 -6.01 2.82
CA GLU A 122 -22.16 -7.00 2.45
C GLU A 122 -20.83 -6.79 3.18
N GLU A 123 -20.39 -5.52 3.29
CA GLU A 123 -19.19 -5.16 4.04
C GLU A 123 -19.34 -5.44 5.53
N ARG A 124 -20.53 -5.21 6.11
CA ARG A 124 -20.82 -5.50 7.53
C ARG A 124 -20.73 -7.00 7.81
N VAL A 125 -21.36 -7.83 6.99
CA VAL A 125 -21.28 -9.30 7.09
C VAL A 125 -19.83 -9.78 6.96
N PHE A 126 -19.06 -9.21 6.03
CA PHE A 126 -17.64 -9.52 5.88
C PHE A 126 -16.82 -9.15 7.13
N LEU A 127 -17.07 -7.98 7.73
CA LEU A 127 -16.38 -7.52 8.93
C LEU A 127 -16.71 -8.37 10.17
N GLU A 128 -17.94 -8.90 10.27
CA GLU A 128 -18.35 -9.79 11.36
C GLU A 128 -17.73 -11.18 11.27
N GLY A 129 -17.57 -11.71 10.05
CA GLY A 129 -16.94 -13.01 9.81
C GLY A 129 -15.41 -13.02 9.81
N SER A 130 -14.76 -11.86 9.94
CA SER A 130 -13.30 -11.70 9.92
C SER A 130 -12.67 -11.44 11.30
N GLY A 131 -13.46 -11.64 12.37
CA GLY A 131 -13.04 -11.58 13.77
C GLY A 131 -12.31 -12.82 14.27
#